data_AF-A0A371B3Z6-F1
#
_entry.id   AF-A0A371B3Z6-F1
#
_cell.length_a   1.000
_cell.length_b   1.000
_cell.length_c   1.000
_cell.angle_alpha   90.00
_cell.angle_beta   90.00
_cell.angle_gamma   90.00
#
_symmetry.space_group_name_H-M   'P 1'
#
loop_
_entity.id
_entity.type
_entity.pdbx_description
1 polymer ?
#
loop_
_entity_poly.entity_id
_entity_poly.type
_entity_poly.pdbx_seq_one_letter_code
_entity_poly.pdbx_strand_id
1 'polypeptide(L)'
;MRIDWIFYGFSLLIGLAAAGLYIYVPASRSFAVSPYFWILVAIALFETVVMYLRGFQFGPPLSMTHRIAGFALAVGLFLILRTSAGLQ
;
A
#
# COMPACT_ATOMS: atom_id res chain seq x y z
N MET A 1 -18.41 3.05 9.77
CA MET A 1 -17.78 2.27 8.68
C MET A 1 -16.72 1.35 9.27
N ARG A 2 -16.64 0.08 8.85
CA ARG A 2 -15.59 -0.85 9.32
C ARG A 2 -14.23 -0.34 8.86
N ILE A 3 -13.23 -0.39 9.73
CA ILE A 3 -11.85 0.04 9.45
C ILE A 3 -11.24 -0.66 8.23
N ASP A 4 -11.71 -1.88 7.96
CA ASP A 4 -11.39 -2.70 6.80
C ASP A 4 -11.58 -1.94 5.47
N TRP A 5 -12.69 -1.18 5.33
CA TRP A 5 -12.98 -0.42 4.12
C TRP A 5 -12.07 0.81 3.96
N ILE A 6 -11.72 1.47 5.07
CA ILE A 6 -10.78 2.59 5.07
C ILE A 6 -9.39 2.07 4.65
N PHE A 7 -9.00 0.91 5.17
CA PHE A 7 -7.74 0.26 4.80
C PHE A 7 -7.66 -0.11 3.31
N TYR A 8 -8.75 -0.60 2.72
CA TYR A 8 -8.80 -0.88 1.28
C TYR A 8 -8.72 0.39 0.43
N GLY A 9 -9.44 1.45 0.82
CA GLY A 9 -9.31 2.76 0.16
C GLY A 9 -7.88 3.30 0.23
N PHE A 10 -7.26 3.22 1.41
CA PHE A 10 -5.86 3.59 1.60
C PHE A 10 -4.91 2.75 0.72
N SER A 11 -5.12 1.43 0.65
CA SER A 11 -4.32 0.52 -0.17
C SER A 11 -4.38 0.87 -1.66
N LEU A 12 -5.56 1.23 -2.17
CA LEU A 12 -5.73 1.71 -3.55
C LEU A 12 -4.97 3.02 -3.79
N LEU A 13 -5.04 3.98 -2.87
CA LEU A 13 -4.31 5.24 -2.98
C LEU A 13 -2.79 5.03 -3.00
N ILE A 14 -2.27 4.11 -2.19
CA ILE A 14 -0.85 3.77 -2.19
C ILE A 14 -0.44 3.08 -3.50
N GLY A 15 -1.26 2.17 -4.02
CA GLY A 15 -1.03 1.55 -5.33
C GLY A 15 -0.97 2.58 -6.46
N LEU A 16 -1.89 3.55 -6.46
CA LEU A 16 -1.89 4.68 -7.40
C LEU A 16 -0.65 5.56 -7.26
N ALA A 17 -0.28 5.91 -6.02
CA ALA A 17 0.89 6.74 -5.76
C ALA A 17 2.18 6.05 -6.21
N ALA A 18 2.34 4.76 -5.89
CA ALA A 18 3.49 3.98 -6.33
C ALA A 18 3.56 3.87 -7.86
N ALA A 19 2.43 3.64 -8.52
CA ALA A 19 2.37 3.57 -9.98
C ALA A 19 2.71 4.90 -10.63
N GLY A 20 2.10 5.98 -10.16
CA GLY A 20 2.37 7.33 -10.64
C GLY A 20 3.84 7.70 -10.48
N LEU A 21 4.43 7.40 -9.32
CA LEU A 21 5.84 7.66 -9.08
C LEU A 21 6.73 6.86 -10.03
N TYR A 22 6.44 5.58 -10.25
CA TYR A 22 7.19 4.73 -11.19
C TYR A 22 7.06 5.16 -12.67
N ILE A 23 5.89 5.67 -13.05
CA ILE A 23 5.60 6.12 -14.42
C ILE A 23 6.25 7.48 -14.68
N TYR A 24 5.99 8.47 -13.83
CA TYR A 24 6.35 9.87 -14.05
C TYR A 24 7.73 10.25 -13.52
N VAL A 25 8.34 9.44 -12.66
CA VAL A 25 9.67 9.70 -12.09
C VAL A 25 10.63 8.57 -12.49
N PRO A 26 11.29 8.64 -13.68
CA PRO A 26 12.18 7.57 -14.14
C PRO A 26 13.33 7.24 -13.19
N ALA A 27 13.80 8.23 -12.42
CA ALA A 27 14.84 8.05 -11.39
C ALA A 27 14.42 7.09 -10.26
N SER A 28 13.12 6.91 -10.03
CA SER A 28 12.64 5.96 -9.02
C SER A 28 12.83 4.50 -9.45
N ARG A 29 13.07 4.25 -10.75
CA ARG A 29 13.31 2.89 -11.28
C ARG A 29 14.69 2.35 -10.92
N SER A 30 15.65 3.23 -10.66
CA SER A 30 17.02 2.88 -10.24
C SER A 30 17.18 2.79 -8.72
N PHE A 31 16.10 2.88 -7.95
CA PHE A 31 16.18 2.77 -6.49
C PHE A 31 16.58 1.35 -6.09
N ALA A 32 17.54 1.24 -5.18
CA ALA A 32 18.00 -0.04 -4.63
C ALA A 32 16.87 -0.79 -3.88
N VAL A 33 15.85 -0.05 -3.43
CA VAL A 33 14.71 -0.58 -2.69
C VAL A 33 13.50 -0.64 -3.62
N SER A 34 12.98 -1.85 -3.78
CA SER A 34 11.84 -2.13 -4.66
C SER A 34 10.59 -1.32 -4.27
N PRO A 35 9.76 -0.87 -5.23
CA PRO A 35 8.47 -0.23 -4.95
C PRO A 35 7.58 -1.02 -3.98
N TYR A 36 7.67 -2.35 -3.98
CA TYR A 36 6.89 -3.22 -3.08
C TYR A 36 7.21 -3.00 -1.60
N PHE A 37 8.46 -2.66 -1.28
CA PHE A 37 8.87 -2.36 0.08
C PHE A 37 8.17 -1.10 0.60
N TRP A 38 8.09 -0.06 -0.21
CA TRP A 38 7.41 1.18 0.15
C TRP A 38 5.91 0.99 0.37
N ILE A 39 5.28 0.07 -0.37
CA ILE A 39 3.88 -0.33 -0.14
C ILE A 39 3.73 -1.00 1.24
N LEU A 40 4.65 -1.90 1.62
CA LEU A 40 4.64 -2.53 2.95
C LEU A 40 4.82 -1.49 4.06
N VAL A 41 5.73 -0.52 3.88
CA VAL A 41 5.93 0.57 4.83
C VAL A 41 4.66 1.40 5.00
N ALA A 42 3.96 1.72 3.92
CA ALA A 42 2.70 2.48 3.99
C ALA A 42 1.62 1.71 4.77
N ILE A 43 1.50 0.40 4.55
CA ILE A 43 0.56 -0.46 5.30
C ILE A 43 0.93 -0.51 6.79
N ALA A 44 2.22 -0.69 7.10
CA ALA A 44 2.69 -0.69 8.48
C ALA A 44 2.44 0.65 9.18
N LEU A 45 2.63 1.77 8.48
CA LEU A 45 2.29 3.11 8.96
C LEU A 45 0.80 3.26 9.25
N PHE A 46 -0.06 2.79 8.35
CA PHE A 46 -1.51 2.79 8.57
C PHE A 46 -1.88 2.06 9.86
N GLU A 47 -1.37 0.84 10.04
CA GLU A 47 -1.66 0.06 11.25
C GLU A 47 -1.12 0.75 12.52
N THR A 48 0.08 1.33 12.45
CA THR A 48 0.68 2.06 13.58
C THR A 48 -0.16 3.28 13.97
N VAL A 49 -0.62 4.06 12.98
CA VAL A 49 -1.50 5.21 13.20
C VAL A 49 -2.82 4.76 13.82
N VAL A 50 -3.40 3.67 13.33
CA VAL A 50 -4.64 3.13 13.88
C VAL A 50 -4.46 2.63 15.31
N MET A 51 -3.35 1.96 15.61
CA MET A 51 -3.02 1.52 16.97
C MET A 51 -2.88 2.72 17.92
N TYR A 52 -2.20 3.78 17.48
CA TYR A 52 -2.07 5.03 18.23
C TYR A 52 -3.43 5.67 18.52
N LEU A 53 -4.29 5.81 17.52
CA LEU A 53 -5.63 6.39 17.67
C LEU A 53 -6.57 5.55 18.56
N ARG A 54 -6.32 4.24 18.67
CA ARG A 54 -7.07 3.31 19.54
C ARG A 54 -6.51 3.20 20.95
N GLY A 55 -5.41 3.89 21.27
CA GLY A 55 -4.78 3.84 22.60
C GLY A 55 -4.02 2.55 22.88
N PHE A 56 -3.36 1.96 21.87
CA PHE A 56 -2.53 0.76 21.99
C PHE A 56 -3.22 -0.43 22.66
N GLN A 57 -4.49 -0.68 22.33
CA GLN A 57 -5.20 -1.88 22.77
C GLN A 57 -4.48 -3.15 22.29
N PHE A 58 -4.49 -4.19 23.13
CA PHE A 58 -3.88 -5.48 22.81
C PHE A 58 -4.61 -6.15 21.65
N GLY A 59 -3.98 -6.16 20.48
CA GLY A 59 -4.42 -6.90 19.30
C GLY A 59 -4.20 -6.12 17.99
N PRO A 60 -3.86 -6.81 16.89
CA PRO A 60 -3.72 -6.16 15.60
C PRO A 60 -5.04 -5.53 15.14
N PRO A 61 -5.04 -4.28 14.65
CA PRO A 61 -6.28 -3.57 14.30
C PRO A 61 -6.98 -4.14 13.06
N LEU A 62 -6.24 -4.86 12.22
CA LEU A 62 -6.69 -5.58 11.04
C LEU A 62 -6.32 -7.05 11.16
N SER A 63 -7.19 -7.94 10.67
CA SER A 63 -6.84 -9.36 10.58
C SER A 63 -5.82 -9.60 9.46
N MET A 64 -5.07 -10.70 9.55
CA MET A 64 -4.08 -11.08 8.54
C MET A 64 -4.69 -11.18 7.13
N THR A 65 -5.91 -11.68 7.02
CA THR A 65 -6.65 -11.76 5.74
C THR A 65 -6.83 -10.37 5.11
N HIS A 66 -7.24 -9.38 5.90
CA HIS A 66 -7.42 -8.01 5.40
C HIS A 66 -6.09 -7.40 4.98
N ARG A 67 -5.02 -7.61 5.77
CA ARG A 67 -3.66 -7.13 5.43
C ARG A 67 -3.18 -7.67 4.09
N ILE A 68 -3.31 -8.98 3.87
CA ILE A 68 -2.94 -9.64 2.62
C ILE A 68 -3.79 -9.10 1.46
N ALA A 69 -5.11 -8.96 1.66
CA ALA A 69 -6.00 -8.43 0.64
C ALA A 69 -5.66 -6.99 0.24
N GLY A 70 -5.38 -6.10 1.21
CA GLY A 70 -4.98 -4.73 0.93
C GLY A 70 -3.61 -4.65 0.24
N PHE A 71 -2.64 -5.46 0.67
CA PHE A 71 -1.35 -5.55 -0.03
C PHE A 71 -1.53 -6.04 -1.48
N ALA A 72 -2.31 -7.10 -1.69
CA ALA A 72 -2.60 -7.62 -3.02
C ALA A 72 -3.33 -6.58 -3.89
N LEU A 73 -4.24 -5.79 -3.33
CA LEU A 73 -4.90 -4.68 -4.03
C LEU A 73 -3.91 -3.60 -4.45
N ALA A 74 -3.06 -3.14 -3.53
CA ALA A 74 -2.06 -2.10 -3.81
C ALA A 74 -1.05 -2.54 -4.87
N VAL A 75 -0.50 -3.75 -4.72
CA VAL A 75 0.47 -4.33 -5.66
C VAL A 75 -0.19 -4.65 -7.00
N GLY A 76 -1.37 -5.27 -6.99
CA GLY A 76 -2.12 -5.59 -8.20
C GLY A 76 -2.42 -4.34 -9.02
N LEU A 77 -2.89 -3.28 -8.37
CA LEU A 77 -3.13 -1.99 -9.02
C LEU A 77 -1.85 -1.38 -9.58
N PHE A 78 -0.76 -1.40 -8.80
CA PHE A 78 0.54 -0.94 -9.26
C PHE A 78 1.01 -1.68 -10.53
N LEU A 79 0.89 -3.01 -10.54
CA LEU A 79 1.27 -3.86 -11.68
C LEU A 79 0.40 -3.56 -12.91
N ILE A 80 -0.91 -3.45 -12.75
CA ILE A 80 -1.85 -3.14 -13.85
C ILE A 80 -1.49 -1.78 -14.45
N LEU A 81 -1.26 -0.75 -13.63
CA LEU A 81 -0.99 0.58 -14.11
C LEU A 81 0.37 0.69 -14.81
N ARG A 82 1.45 0.14 -14.24
CA ARG A 82 2.77 0.19 -14.91
C ARG A 82 2.78 -0.54 -16.24
N THR A 83 2.10 -1.69 -16.32
CA THR A 83 2.04 -2.50 -17.55
C THR A 83 1.17 -1.82 -18.60
N SER A 84 0.05 -1.21 -18.21
CA SER A 84 -0.78 -0.38 -19.11
C SER A 84 -0.04 0.85 -19.63
N ALA A 85 0.93 1.37 -18.87
CA ALA A 85 1.80 2.46 -19.28
C ALA A 85 2.99 2.00 -20.16
N GLY A 86 3.06 0.72 -20.53
CA GLY A 86 4.14 0.16 -21.35
C GLY A 86 5.46 -0.04 -20.61
N LEU A 87 5.46 0.03 -19.27
CA LEU A 87 6.65 -0.13 -18.44
C LEU A 87 6.72 -1.56 -17.89
N GLN A 88 7.62 -2.35 -18.48
CA GLN A 88 7.93 -3.71 -18.03
C GLN A 88 8.89 -3.73 -16.85
#